data_AF-A0A316DG75-F1
#
_entry.id   AF-A0A316DG75-F1
#
_cell.length_a   1.000
_cell.length_b   1.000
_cell.length_c   1.000
_cell.angle_alpha   90.00
_cell.angle_beta   90.00
_cell.angle_gamma   90.00
#
_symmetry.space_group_name_H-M   'P 1'
#
loop_
_entity.id
_entity.type
_entity.pdbx_description
1 polymer ?
#
loop_
_entity_poly.entity_id
_entity_poly.type
_entity_poly.pdbx_seq_one_letter_code
_entity_poly.pdbx_strand_id
1 'polypeptide(L)'
;MKKTTNRWLAGALIMLALAATVIQPAQAESTQQQQVQTQDLTKPDVTMPRVSVGGSPTVTNTVEKPNTLIPIPPMIPPTSITEPNNDLAHASSILAATLYQTSLELAADLDVFKITATKTARYHLSVKTPALNTFTVKVLNSTGAVVATGQSKQGIQQEIEFNAQASSVYYFQVSDVNGATTQQDYSLEFTESSGVYVYNSQNRILNYTVHRGLNNYRMDYTYDGNGVLLKKIKVAL
;
A
#
# COMPACT_ATOMS: atom_id res chain seq x y z
N MET A 1 37.62 73.95 -2.28
CA MET A 1 38.80 73.29 -2.87
C MET A 1 39.07 71.96 -2.18
N LYS A 2 38.69 70.84 -2.79
CA LYS A 2 39.41 69.54 -2.84
C LYS A 2 38.54 68.49 -3.57
N LYS A 3 38.92 68.26 -4.84
CA LYS A 3 38.82 67.07 -5.72
C LYS A 3 37.57 66.18 -5.72
N THR A 4 36.77 66.38 -6.78
CA THR A 4 36.18 65.41 -7.76
C THR A 4 36.37 63.90 -7.56
N THR A 5 35.27 63.15 -7.76
CA THR A 5 35.16 62.17 -8.87
C THR A 5 33.71 61.85 -9.26
N ASN A 6 33.40 61.97 -10.55
CA ASN A 6 32.18 61.49 -11.20
C ASN A 6 32.26 59.97 -11.42
N ARG A 7 31.13 59.26 -11.33
CA ARG A 7 30.91 58.02 -12.09
C ARG A 7 29.48 58.00 -12.65
N TRP A 8 29.40 58.06 -13.97
CA TRP A 8 28.28 57.60 -14.79
C TRP A 8 28.32 56.08 -14.88
N LEU A 9 27.15 55.42 -14.89
CA LEU A 9 26.79 54.23 -15.68
C LEU A 9 25.27 54.04 -15.48
N ALA A 10 24.46 54.46 -16.44
CA ALA A 10 23.98 53.66 -17.57
C ALA A 10 22.84 52.72 -17.16
N GLY A 11 21.66 53.01 -17.68
CA GLY A 11 20.47 52.18 -17.53
C GLY A 11 20.64 50.81 -18.17
N ALA A 12 19.93 49.84 -17.62
CA ALA A 12 19.62 48.59 -18.30
C ALA A 12 18.13 48.34 -18.16
N LEU A 13 17.45 48.59 -19.28
CA LEU A 13 16.10 48.16 -19.61
C LEU A 13 16.09 46.63 -19.56
N ILE A 14 15.46 46.02 -18.56
CA ILE A 14 15.25 44.57 -18.56
C ILE A 14 14.01 44.30 -19.42
N MET A 15 14.28 43.90 -20.66
CA MET A 15 13.31 43.31 -21.58
C MET A 15 12.63 42.10 -20.93
N LEU A 16 11.32 42.16 -20.83
CA LEU A 16 10.45 41.05 -20.46
C LEU A 16 10.42 40.06 -21.65
N ALA A 17 11.21 38.99 -21.59
CA ALA A 17 11.10 37.90 -22.56
C ALA A 17 9.88 37.04 -22.21
N LEU A 18 8.78 37.19 -22.96
CA LEU A 18 7.72 36.18 -23.04
C LEU A 18 8.29 34.95 -23.76
N ALA A 19 8.59 33.89 -23.01
CA ALA A 19 8.81 32.57 -23.61
C ALA A 19 7.43 31.94 -23.89
N ALA A 20 7.01 32.00 -25.16
CA ALA A 20 5.91 31.17 -25.66
C ALA A 20 6.43 29.74 -25.82
N THR A 21 6.10 28.86 -24.89
CA THR A 21 6.33 27.42 -25.08
C THR A 21 5.34 26.89 -26.10
N VAL A 22 5.84 26.54 -27.28
CA VAL A 22 5.13 25.76 -28.30
C VAL A 22 4.89 24.36 -27.72
N ILE A 23 3.64 24.03 -27.41
CA ILE A 23 3.24 22.65 -27.11
C ILE A 23 3.06 21.94 -28.45
N GLN A 24 4.05 21.13 -28.84
CA GLN A 24 3.86 20.13 -29.89
C GLN A 24 2.92 19.03 -29.37
N PRO A 25 1.90 18.61 -30.14
CA PRO A 25 1.09 17.46 -29.75
C PRO A 25 1.96 16.20 -29.79
N ALA A 26 1.92 15.44 -28.70
CA ALA A 26 2.57 14.14 -28.59
C ALA A 26 2.13 13.24 -29.76
N GLN A 27 3.11 12.71 -30.47
CA GLN A 27 2.90 11.68 -31.48
C GLN A 27 2.35 10.43 -30.79
N ALA A 28 1.31 9.85 -31.38
CA ALA A 28 0.70 8.61 -30.92
C ALA A 28 1.70 7.46 -31.05
N GLU A 29 2.19 6.95 -29.92
CA GLU A 29 2.91 5.68 -29.88
C GLU A 29 1.91 4.52 -30.06
N SER A 30 2.18 3.70 -31.07
CA SER A 30 1.41 2.52 -31.44
C SER A 30 1.48 1.45 -30.36
N THR A 31 0.37 1.16 -29.69
CA THR A 31 0.25 -0.03 -28.84
C THR A 31 0.18 -1.27 -29.73
N GLN A 32 1.32 -1.94 -29.93
CA GLN A 32 1.31 -3.31 -30.42
C GLN A 32 0.68 -4.20 -29.34
N GLN A 33 -0.42 -4.86 -29.71
CA GLN A 33 -1.07 -5.86 -28.87
C GLN A 33 -0.15 -7.09 -28.78
N GLN A 34 0.48 -7.31 -27.63
CA GLN A 34 1.05 -8.62 -27.33
C GLN A 34 -0.09 -9.56 -26.92
N GLN A 35 -0.39 -10.49 -27.82
CA GLN A 35 -1.26 -11.64 -27.55
C GLN A 35 -0.62 -12.49 -26.44
N VAL A 36 -1.31 -12.61 -25.31
CA VAL A 36 -0.99 -13.64 -24.31
C VAL A 36 -1.47 -14.98 -24.87
N GLN A 37 -0.53 -15.85 -25.24
CA GLN A 37 -0.83 -17.26 -25.54
C GLN A 37 -1.38 -17.93 -24.28
N THR A 38 -2.62 -18.41 -24.37
CA THR A 38 -3.18 -19.37 -23.42
C THR A 38 -2.52 -20.72 -23.61
N GLN A 39 -1.78 -21.21 -22.61
CA GLN A 39 -1.40 -22.62 -22.56
C GLN A 39 -2.62 -23.46 -22.18
N ASP A 40 -2.95 -24.40 -23.07
CA ASP A 40 -3.97 -25.42 -22.93
C ASP A 40 -3.42 -26.57 -22.05
N LEU A 41 -3.96 -26.76 -20.85
CA LEU A 41 -3.63 -27.87 -19.96
C LEU A 41 -4.57 -29.05 -20.25
N THR A 42 -4.30 -29.78 -21.33
CA THR A 42 -4.87 -31.10 -21.55
C THR A 42 -4.08 -32.16 -20.77
N LYS A 43 -4.77 -32.74 -19.79
CA LYS A 43 -4.68 -34.11 -19.20
C LYS A 43 -3.29 -34.82 -19.20
N PRO A 44 -2.72 -35.18 -18.04
CA PRO A 44 -1.55 -36.04 -18.01
C PRO A 44 -1.90 -37.49 -18.35
N ASP A 45 -1.15 -38.01 -19.32
CA ASP A 45 -1.04 -39.40 -19.73
C ASP A 45 -0.40 -40.23 -18.61
N VAL A 46 -1.05 -41.32 -18.20
CA VAL A 46 -0.45 -42.34 -17.33
C VAL A 46 -0.62 -43.69 -18.02
N THR A 47 0.47 -44.14 -18.63
CA THR A 47 0.64 -45.50 -19.13
C THR A 47 0.65 -46.47 -17.94
N MET A 48 -0.31 -47.39 -17.85
CA MET A 48 -0.27 -48.48 -16.87
C MET A 48 0.22 -49.78 -17.52
N PRO A 49 1.08 -50.58 -16.85
CA PRO A 49 1.43 -51.91 -17.31
C PRO A 49 0.28 -52.91 -17.02
N ARG A 50 0.03 -53.79 -17.99
CA ARG A 50 -0.97 -54.85 -17.95
C ARG A 50 -0.58 -55.94 -16.95
N VAL A 51 -1.45 -56.24 -15.97
CA VAL A 51 -1.36 -57.46 -15.13
C VAL A 51 -2.69 -58.21 -15.19
N SER A 52 -2.57 -59.54 -15.29
CA SER A 52 -3.59 -60.56 -15.52
C SER A 52 -4.59 -60.76 -14.37
N VAL A 53 -5.79 -61.20 -14.73
CA VAL A 53 -6.96 -61.53 -13.87
C VAL A 53 -6.71 -62.77 -13.00
N GLY A 54 -7.16 -62.73 -11.74
CA GLY A 54 -7.38 -63.92 -10.92
C GLY A 54 -7.71 -63.60 -9.46
N GLY A 55 -8.95 -63.88 -9.04
CA GLY A 55 -9.35 -63.93 -7.64
C GLY A 55 -10.16 -62.72 -7.15
N SER A 56 -11.40 -62.97 -6.77
CA SER A 56 -12.22 -62.04 -5.99
C SER A 56 -11.83 -62.17 -4.51
N PRO A 57 -11.46 -61.07 -3.83
CA PRO A 57 -11.72 -60.96 -2.41
C PRO A 57 -12.56 -59.72 -2.09
N THR A 58 -13.53 -59.96 -1.21
CA THR A 58 -14.39 -59.03 -0.49
C THR A 58 -13.77 -57.64 -0.26
N VAL A 59 -14.35 -56.61 -0.87
CA VAL A 59 -14.02 -55.20 -0.59
C VAL A 59 -14.70 -54.80 0.73
N THR A 60 -13.95 -54.79 1.82
CA THR A 60 -14.32 -54.01 3.00
C THR A 60 -13.99 -52.56 2.69
N ASN A 61 -15.01 -51.73 2.42
CA ASN A 61 -14.83 -50.28 2.29
C ASN A 61 -14.53 -49.70 3.67
N THR A 62 -13.26 -49.70 4.06
CA THR A 62 -12.77 -48.77 5.08
C THR A 62 -12.64 -47.42 4.40
N VAL A 63 -13.63 -46.54 4.61
CA VAL A 63 -13.47 -45.11 4.31
C VAL A 63 -12.49 -44.57 5.35
N GLU A 64 -11.19 -44.65 5.09
CA GLU A 64 -10.25 -43.79 5.79
C GLU A 64 -10.52 -42.36 5.34
N LYS A 65 -11.16 -41.60 6.22
CA LYS A 65 -11.24 -40.14 6.13
C LYS A 65 -9.79 -39.63 6.02
N PRO A 66 -9.39 -38.93 4.95
CA PRO A 66 -8.08 -38.29 4.93
C PRO A 66 -8.15 -37.12 5.92
N ASN A 67 -7.82 -37.40 7.17
CA ASN A 67 -7.71 -36.44 8.25
C ASN A 67 -6.29 -35.84 8.26
N THR A 68 -5.73 -35.60 7.07
CA THR A 68 -4.52 -34.80 6.94
C THR A 68 -4.95 -33.35 7.06
N LEU A 69 -5.02 -32.86 8.30
CA LEU A 69 -4.95 -31.44 8.56
C LEU A 69 -3.70 -30.95 7.84
N ILE A 70 -3.87 -30.22 6.73
CA ILE A 70 -2.79 -29.41 6.19
C ILE A 70 -2.38 -28.53 7.38
N PRO A 71 -1.10 -28.54 7.79
CA PRO A 71 -0.66 -27.63 8.83
C PRO A 71 -1.04 -26.24 8.35
N ILE A 72 -1.97 -25.59 9.04
CA ILE A 72 -2.18 -24.16 8.86
C ILE A 72 -0.79 -23.59 9.21
N PRO A 73 -0.11 -22.88 8.30
CA PRO A 73 1.12 -22.20 8.69
C PRO A 73 0.80 -21.43 9.97
N PRO A 74 1.68 -21.48 10.99
CA PRO A 74 1.41 -20.81 12.24
C PRO A 74 0.97 -19.39 11.92
N MET A 75 -0.24 -19.03 12.35
CA MET A 75 -0.70 -17.65 12.33
C MET A 75 0.39 -16.87 13.05
N ILE A 76 1.17 -16.09 12.31
CA ILE A 76 2.21 -15.26 12.90
C ILE A 76 1.48 -14.40 13.95
N PRO A 77 1.77 -14.55 15.26
CA PRO A 77 1.17 -13.69 16.27
C PRO A 77 1.47 -12.23 15.89
N PRO A 78 0.64 -11.25 16.30
CA PRO A 78 0.79 -9.86 15.87
C PRO A 78 2.25 -9.47 15.98
N THR A 79 2.78 -9.03 14.84
CA THR A 79 4.18 -8.64 14.64
C THR A 79 4.58 -7.62 15.69
N SER A 80 5.15 -8.09 16.80
CA SER A 80 5.49 -7.26 17.94
C SER A 80 6.54 -6.25 17.54
N ILE A 81 6.19 -4.97 17.65
CA ILE A 81 7.16 -3.87 17.56
C ILE A 81 8.10 -3.99 18.77
N THR A 82 9.40 -3.80 18.54
CA THR A 82 10.43 -3.97 19.58
C THR A 82 11.01 -2.61 19.93
N GLU A 83 11.06 -2.31 21.22
CA GLU A 83 11.77 -1.15 21.78
C GLU A 83 13.24 -1.47 22.12
N PRO A 84 14.16 -0.49 22.05
CA PRO A 84 13.93 0.89 21.63
C PRO A 84 13.87 1.02 20.11
N ASN A 85 12.95 1.85 19.60
CA ASN A 85 12.90 2.20 18.17
C ASN A 85 12.86 3.72 17.92
N ASN A 86 13.41 4.49 18.87
CA ASN A 86 13.28 5.93 18.99
C ASN A 86 14.05 6.79 17.94
N ASP A 87 14.71 6.15 16.96
CA ASP A 87 15.46 6.82 15.90
C ASP A 87 15.55 5.96 14.62
N LEU A 88 16.10 6.55 13.54
CA LEU A 88 16.22 5.85 12.24
C LEU A 88 17.15 4.63 12.28
N ALA A 89 18.16 4.62 13.16
CA ALA A 89 19.11 3.51 13.26
C ALA A 89 18.49 2.29 13.98
N HIS A 90 17.59 2.55 14.93
CA HIS A 90 16.87 1.53 15.70
C HIS A 90 15.45 1.26 15.18
N ALA A 91 15.09 1.81 14.01
CA ALA A 91 13.75 1.66 13.46
C ALA A 91 13.31 0.19 13.30
N SER A 92 12.09 -0.10 13.74
CA SER A 92 11.44 -1.41 13.67
C SER A 92 11.04 -1.75 12.23
N SER A 93 11.48 -2.90 11.72
CA SER A 93 11.08 -3.38 10.39
C SER A 93 9.60 -3.78 10.39
N ILE A 94 8.84 -3.24 9.45
CA ILE A 94 7.45 -3.65 9.23
C ILE A 94 7.21 -4.14 7.80
N LEU A 95 6.16 -4.93 7.61
CA LEU A 95 5.74 -5.49 6.33
C LEU A 95 4.55 -4.71 5.77
N ALA A 96 4.46 -4.63 4.44
CA ALA A 96 3.28 -4.10 3.78
C ALA A 96 2.07 -5.02 4.00
N ALA A 97 0.86 -4.45 3.97
CA ALA A 97 -0.42 -5.15 4.16
C ALA A 97 -0.49 -5.96 5.47
N THR A 98 0.20 -5.49 6.51
CA THR A 98 0.20 -6.09 7.85
C THR A 98 -0.26 -5.04 8.85
N LEU A 99 -1.25 -5.41 9.66
CA LEU A 99 -1.76 -4.58 10.75
C LEU A 99 -0.83 -4.68 11.96
N TYR A 100 -0.34 -3.53 12.41
CA TYR A 100 0.42 -3.38 13.64
C TYR A 100 -0.43 -2.67 14.69
N GLN A 101 -0.35 -3.15 15.93
CA GLN A 101 -0.92 -2.52 17.12
C GLN A 101 0.21 -2.34 18.14
N THR A 102 0.42 -1.10 18.57
CA THR A 102 1.53 -0.71 19.45
C THR A 102 1.22 0.60 20.17
N SER A 103 2.10 1.05 21.06
CA SER A 103 1.86 2.16 21.98
C SER A 103 3.07 3.08 22.07
N LEU A 104 2.83 4.38 22.29
CA LEU A 104 3.86 5.30 22.78
C LEU A 104 4.00 5.07 24.29
N GLU A 105 5.06 4.37 24.70
CA GLU A 105 5.27 3.89 26.06
C GLU A 105 5.94 4.94 26.97
N LEU A 106 6.68 5.88 26.38
CA LEU A 106 7.43 6.90 27.09
C LEU A 106 6.94 8.34 26.79
N ALA A 107 7.19 9.26 27.73
CA ALA A 107 6.93 10.67 27.46
C ALA A 107 7.85 11.14 26.33
N ALA A 108 7.26 11.81 25.33
CA ALA A 108 7.91 12.19 24.08
C ALA A 108 8.48 10.99 23.26
N ASP A 109 7.87 9.81 23.38
CA ASP A 109 8.21 8.65 22.55
C ASP A 109 8.14 8.99 21.07
N LEU A 110 9.06 8.40 20.31
CA LEU A 110 9.14 8.54 18.87
C LEU A 110 9.24 7.17 18.22
N ASP A 111 8.11 6.57 17.91
CA ASP A 111 8.14 5.27 17.25
C ASP A 111 8.62 5.43 15.80
N VAL A 112 9.73 4.78 15.48
CA VAL A 112 10.26 4.75 14.11
C VAL A 112 10.12 3.37 13.50
N PHE A 113 9.40 3.31 12.38
CA PHE A 113 9.26 2.11 11.55
C PHE A 113 10.07 2.25 10.27
N LYS A 114 10.54 1.13 9.71
CA LYS A 114 11.21 1.07 8.41
C LYS A 114 10.58 0.05 7.48
N ILE A 115 10.50 0.41 6.20
CA ILE A 115 10.07 -0.47 5.12
C ILE A 115 11.05 -0.39 3.95
N THR A 116 11.06 -1.44 3.14
CA THR A 116 11.65 -1.38 1.80
C THR A 116 10.51 -1.47 0.79
N ALA A 117 10.35 -0.43 -0.03
CA ALA A 117 9.34 -0.42 -1.07
C ALA A 117 9.67 -1.46 -2.14
N THR A 118 8.69 -2.27 -2.52
CA THR A 118 8.86 -3.37 -3.48
C THR A 118 8.64 -2.92 -4.92
N LYS A 119 7.91 -1.81 -5.13
CA LYS A 119 7.60 -1.27 -6.46
C LYS A 119 7.68 0.25 -6.48
N THR A 120 7.86 0.80 -7.67
CA THR A 120 7.69 2.24 -7.90
C THR A 120 6.20 2.53 -8.09
N ALA A 121 5.56 3.05 -7.04
CA ALA A 121 4.12 3.26 -6.99
C ALA A 121 3.73 4.28 -5.91
N ARG A 122 2.45 4.61 -5.84
CA ARG A 122 1.87 5.32 -4.70
C ARG A 122 1.55 4.33 -3.58
N TYR A 123 1.99 4.66 -2.37
CA TYR A 123 1.72 3.90 -1.17
C TYR A 123 0.90 4.73 -0.18
N HIS A 124 0.21 4.02 0.71
CA HIS A 124 -0.69 4.56 1.71
C HIS A 124 -0.25 4.06 3.09
N LEU A 125 0.05 4.99 3.99
CA LEU A 125 0.22 4.74 5.42
C LEU A 125 -1.05 5.18 6.13
N SER A 126 -1.70 4.28 6.84
CA SER A 126 -2.81 4.62 7.73
C SER A 126 -2.41 4.49 9.19
N VAL A 127 -2.77 5.49 9.99
CA VAL A 127 -2.58 5.49 11.44
C VAL A 127 -3.88 5.89 12.13
N LYS A 128 -4.40 5.00 12.97
CA LYS A 128 -5.56 5.25 13.83
C LYS A 128 -5.11 5.47 15.26
N THR A 129 -5.39 6.66 15.77
CA THR A 129 -5.01 7.07 17.13
C THR A 129 -6.00 6.56 18.17
N PRO A 130 -5.56 6.42 19.44
CA PRO A 130 -6.45 6.32 20.58
C PRO A 130 -7.28 7.59 20.75
N ALA A 131 -8.41 7.50 21.45
CA ALA A 131 -9.38 8.59 21.58
C ALA A 131 -8.84 9.87 22.24
N LEU A 132 -7.75 9.79 23.02
CA LEU A 132 -7.21 10.92 23.78
C LEU A 132 -5.92 11.51 23.20
N ASN A 133 -5.38 10.90 22.14
CA ASN A 133 -4.10 11.28 21.58
C ASN A 133 -4.26 12.02 20.26
N THR A 134 -3.30 12.87 19.92
CA THR A 134 -3.21 13.45 18.57
C THR A 134 -1.80 13.23 18.08
N PHE A 135 -1.64 12.50 17.00
CA PHE A 135 -0.32 12.14 16.51
C PHE A 135 0.15 13.06 15.40
N THR A 136 1.44 13.36 15.41
CA THR A 136 2.19 13.76 14.22
C THR A 136 2.78 12.51 13.59
N VAL A 137 2.56 12.36 12.28
CA VAL A 137 3.14 11.28 11.50
C VAL A 137 3.98 11.89 10.37
N LYS A 138 5.20 11.39 10.20
CA LYS A 138 6.09 11.78 9.11
C LYS A 138 6.54 10.55 8.34
N VAL A 139 6.59 10.68 7.02
CA VAL A 139 7.24 9.73 6.14
C VAL A 139 8.56 10.34 5.70
N LEU A 140 9.65 9.60 5.87
CA LEU A 140 11.00 10.02 5.53
C LEU A 140 11.57 9.08 4.47
N ASN A 141 12.38 9.61 3.56
CA ASN A 141 13.15 8.80 2.63
C ASN A 141 14.42 8.23 3.32
N SER A 142 15.23 7.50 2.57
CA SER A 142 16.47 6.87 3.07
C SER A 142 17.52 7.85 3.59
N THR A 143 17.46 9.14 3.23
CA THR A 143 18.37 10.17 3.75
C THR A 143 17.82 10.87 5.00
N GLY A 144 16.64 10.47 5.49
CA GLY A 144 15.95 11.13 6.59
C GLY A 144 15.25 12.44 6.20
N ALA A 145 15.07 12.73 4.91
CA ALA A 145 14.29 13.88 4.47
C ALA A 145 12.79 13.55 4.50
N VAL A 146 11.98 14.44 5.06
CA VAL A 146 10.52 14.30 5.09
C VAL A 146 9.95 14.41 3.68
N VAL A 147 9.22 13.38 3.25
CA VAL A 147 8.55 13.33 1.93
C VAL A 147 7.02 13.40 2.04
N ALA A 148 6.46 13.12 3.21
CA ALA A 148 5.05 13.35 3.53
C ALA A 148 4.86 13.55 5.03
N THR A 149 3.78 14.22 5.42
CA THR A 149 3.39 14.38 6.82
C THR A 149 1.87 14.41 6.95
N GLY A 150 1.38 14.01 8.11
CA GLY A 150 -0.03 14.12 8.47
C GLY A 150 -0.20 14.26 9.97
N GLN A 151 -1.40 14.67 10.37
CA GLN A 151 -1.82 14.61 11.76
C GLN A 151 -3.06 13.74 11.89
N SER A 152 -3.03 12.82 12.84
CA SER A 152 -4.16 11.94 13.16
C SER A 152 -4.75 12.39 14.50
N LYS A 153 -6.01 12.79 14.51
CA LYS A 153 -6.66 13.41 15.67
C LYS A 153 -7.40 12.36 16.50
N GLN A 154 -7.38 12.48 17.81
CA GLN A 154 -8.25 11.81 18.82
C GLN A 154 -9.25 10.77 18.28
N GLY A 155 -8.82 9.51 18.15
CA GLY A 155 -9.68 8.38 17.76
C GLY A 155 -9.91 8.24 16.25
N ILE A 156 -9.44 9.19 15.46
CA ILE A 156 -9.61 9.26 14.01
C ILE A 156 -8.44 8.53 13.36
N GLN A 157 -8.75 7.87 12.24
CA GLN A 157 -7.76 7.34 11.32
C GLN A 157 -7.35 8.41 10.32
N GLN A 158 -6.05 8.59 10.15
CA GLN A 158 -5.48 9.40 9.08
C GLN A 158 -4.79 8.49 8.06
N GLU A 159 -5.02 8.77 6.79
CA GLU A 159 -4.26 8.19 5.68
C GLU A 159 -3.24 9.22 5.15
N ILE A 160 -2.03 8.77 4.86
CA ILE A 160 -0.93 9.57 4.33
C ILE A 160 -0.43 8.89 3.08
N GLU A 161 -0.46 9.62 1.97
CA GLU A 161 -0.03 9.13 0.67
C GLU A 161 1.37 9.63 0.33
N PHE A 162 2.19 8.76 -0.27
CA PHE A 162 3.48 9.16 -0.84
C PHE A 162 3.86 8.27 -2.02
N ASN A 163 4.68 8.80 -2.92
CA ASN A 163 5.24 8.02 -4.02
C ASN A 163 6.55 7.37 -3.56
N ALA A 164 6.64 6.05 -3.68
CA ALA A 164 7.83 5.29 -3.36
C ALA A 164 8.55 4.83 -4.64
N GLN A 165 9.87 4.66 -4.55
CA GLN A 165 10.67 4.00 -5.59
C GLN A 165 10.96 2.55 -5.19
N ALA A 166 10.93 1.64 -6.16
CA ALA A 166 11.28 0.24 -5.92
C ALA A 166 12.67 0.12 -5.27
N SER A 167 12.81 -0.83 -4.37
CA SER A 167 14.04 -1.13 -3.63
C SER A 167 14.57 0.00 -2.73
N SER A 168 13.79 1.07 -2.53
CA SER A 168 14.18 2.18 -1.64
C SER A 168 13.62 1.99 -0.24
N VAL A 169 14.41 2.39 0.76
CA VAL A 169 14.01 2.39 2.17
C VAL A 169 13.26 3.68 2.50
N TYR A 170 12.16 3.53 3.25
CA TYR A 170 11.42 4.63 3.83
C TYR A 170 11.19 4.40 5.32
N TYR A 171 11.04 5.48 6.06
CA TYR A 171 10.79 5.47 7.49
C TYR A 171 9.46 6.15 7.82
N PHE A 172 8.76 5.65 8.82
CA PHE A 172 7.58 6.27 9.39
C PHE A 172 7.87 6.66 10.82
N GLN A 173 7.77 7.94 11.13
CA GLN A 173 7.90 8.47 12.50
C GLN A 173 6.51 8.78 13.03
N VAL A 174 6.17 8.22 14.18
CA VAL A 174 4.91 8.45 14.89
C VAL A 174 5.22 8.99 16.28
N SER A 175 4.54 10.07 16.66
CA SER A 175 4.69 10.68 17.99
C SER A 175 3.41 11.43 18.34
N ASP A 176 3.11 11.59 19.63
CA ASP A 176 2.04 12.48 20.08
C ASP A 176 2.47 13.95 19.99
N VAL A 177 1.57 14.83 19.55
CA VAL A 177 1.85 16.28 19.37
C VAL A 177 2.25 16.97 20.66
N ASN A 178 1.85 16.45 21.82
CA ASN A 178 2.17 16.98 23.14
C ASN A 178 3.21 16.11 23.87
N GLY A 179 3.76 15.07 23.21
CA GLY A 179 4.64 14.09 23.84
C GLY A 179 3.96 13.23 24.90
N ALA A 180 2.64 13.07 24.83
CA ALA A 180 1.91 12.18 25.72
C ALA A 180 2.13 10.70 25.36
N THR A 181 2.10 9.83 26.37
CA THR A 181 2.02 8.38 26.16
C THR A 181 0.62 7.99 25.69
N THR A 182 0.48 6.75 25.24
CA THR A 182 -0.81 6.17 24.89
C THR A 182 -1.28 5.18 25.95
N GLN A 183 -2.54 5.28 26.36
CA GLN A 183 -3.15 4.31 27.29
C GLN A 183 -3.74 3.07 26.59
N GLN A 184 -3.85 3.13 25.27
CA GLN A 184 -4.34 2.06 24.41
C GLN A 184 -3.48 2.04 23.16
N ASP A 185 -3.33 0.87 22.54
CA ASP A 185 -2.60 0.75 21.31
C ASP A 185 -3.22 1.61 20.19
N TYR A 186 -2.37 2.27 19.43
CA TYR A 186 -2.73 2.79 18.13
C TYR A 186 -2.58 1.70 17.07
N SER A 187 -3.24 1.87 15.94
CA SER A 187 -3.13 0.93 14.80
C SER A 187 -2.39 1.59 13.64
N LEU A 188 -1.51 0.84 13.01
CA LEU A 188 -0.74 1.26 11.84
C LEU A 188 -0.81 0.18 10.77
N GLU A 189 -1.02 0.60 9.53
CA GLU A 189 -0.87 -0.28 8.37
C GLU A 189 -0.35 0.51 7.17
N PHE A 190 0.62 -0.09 6.48
CA PHE A 190 1.20 0.42 5.26
C PHE A 190 0.86 -0.50 4.09
N THR A 191 0.38 0.04 2.98
CA THR A 191 0.03 -0.75 1.79
C THR A 191 0.49 -0.08 0.51
N GLU A 192 0.92 -0.89 -0.46
CA GLU A 192 0.81 -0.49 -1.86
C GLU A 192 -0.68 -0.36 -2.19
N SER A 193 -1.12 0.72 -2.85
CA SER A 193 -2.53 0.81 -3.26
C SER A 193 -2.87 -0.37 -4.16
N SER A 194 -3.67 -1.30 -3.66
CA SER A 194 -4.19 -2.40 -4.46
C SER A 194 -5.69 -2.24 -4.65
N GLY A 195 -6.13 -2.54 -5.86
CA GLY A 195 -7.51 -2.39 -6.28
C GLY A 195 -7.89 -3.56 -7.18
N VAL A 196 -8.88 -4.35 -6.77
CA VAL A 196 -9.38 -5.47 -7.59
C VAL A 196 -10.72 -5.06 -8.18
N TYR A 197 -10.78 -5.02 -9.51
CA TYR A 197 -12.00 -4.73 -10.26
C TYR A 197 -12.61 -6.04 -10.77
N VAL A 198 -13.90 -6.22 -10.52
CA VAL A 198 -14.68 -7.33 -11.09
C VAL A 198 -15.68 -6.74 -12.08
N TYR A 199 -15.76 -7.32 -13.27
CA TYR A 199 -16.66 -6.90 -14.33
C TYR A 199 -17.64 -8.03 -14.67
N ASN A 200 -18.81 -7.67 -15.19
CA ASN A 200 -19.73 -8.64 -15.80
C ASN A 200 -19.36 -8.92 -17.27
N SER A 201 -20.11 -9.81 -17.93
CA SER A 201 -19.90 -10.19 -19.33
C SER A 201 -20.12 -9.04 -20.32
N GLN A 202 -20.79 -7.96 -19.91
CA GLN A 202 -20.95 -6.72 -20.68
C GLN A 202 -19.89 -5.66 -20.35
N ASN A 203 -18.79 -6.03 -19.69
CA ASN A 203 -17.69 -5.16 -19.28
C ASN A 203 -18.10 -4.00 -18.36
N ARG A 204 -19.17 -4.18 -17.57
CA ARG A 204 -19.61 -3.24 -16.54
C ARG A 204 -19.05 -3.67 -15.19
N ILE A 205 -18.58 -2.70 -14.41
CA ILE A 205 -18.00 -2.98 -13.10
C ILE A 205 -19.06 -3.51 -12.14
N LEU A 206 -18.88 -4.70 -11.58
CA LEU A 206 -19.76 -5.26 -10.55
C LEU A 206 -19.30 -4.84 -9.15
N ASN A 207 -18.00 -4.93 -8.90
CA ASN A 207 -17.43 -4.46 -7.66
C ASN A 207 -15.97 -4.00 -7.81
N TYR A 208 -15.54 -3.20 -6.85
CA TYR A 208 -14.17 -2.73 -6.69
C TYR A 208 -13.74 -2.88 -5.23
N THR A 209 -12.78 -3.76 -4.96
CA THR A 209 -12.20 -3.93 -3.63
C THR A 209 -10.97 -3.05 -3.49
N VAL A 210 -10.88 -2.33 -2.37
CA VAL A 210 -9.80 -1.41 -2.00
C VAL A 210 -9.16 -1.90 -0.72
N HIS A 211 -7.84 -2.05 -0.75
CA HIS A 211 -7.02 -2.19 0.44
C HIS A 211 -5.97 -1.06 0.44
N ARG A 212 -6.19 -0.06 1.31
CA ARG A 212 -5.37 1.14 1.46
C ARG A 212 -5.13 1.42 2.95
N GLY A 213 -4.02 0.94 3.48
CA GLY A 213 -3.76 0.90 4.90
C GLY A 213 -4.93 0.23 5.64
N LEU A 214 -5.41 0.88 6.69
CA LEU A 214 -6.54 0.43 7.50
C LEU A 214 -7.90 0.59 6.77
N ASN A 215 -7.93 1.21 5.58
CA ASN A 215 -9.13 1.25 4.75
C ASN A 215 -9.23 -0.02 3.91
N ASN A 216 -10.01 -0.98 4.40
CA ASN A 216 -10.43 -2.15 3.63
C ASN A 216 -11.93 -2.06 3.33
N TYR A 217 -12.29 -1.93 2.06
CA TYR A 217 -13.70 -1.85 1.65
C TYR A 217 -13.92 -2.32 0.22
N ARG A 218 -15.14 -2.76 -0.06
CA ARG A 218 -15.65 -3.06 -1.40
C ARG A 218 -16.70 -2.04 -1.80
N MET A 219 -16.65 -1.58 -3.04
CA MET A 219 -17.73 -0.84 -3.68
C MET A 219 -18.52 -1.79 -4.56
N ASP A 220 -19.80 -1.98 -4.28
CA ASP A 220 -20.72 -2.78 -5.11
C ASP A 220 -21.57 -1.90 -6.01
N TYR A 221 -21.71 -2.30 -7.27
CA TYR A 221 -22.46 -1.59 -8.30
C TYR A 221 -23.58 -2.48 -8.83
N THR A 222 -24.80 -1.94 -8.91
CA THR A 222 -25.93 -2.63 -9.54
C THR A 222 -26.50 -1.79 -10.67
N TYR A 223 -26.93 -2.45 -11.74
CA TYR A 223 -27.46 -1.82 -12.94
C TYR A 223 -28.86 -2.33 -13.25
N ASP A 224 -29.64 -1.56 -14.02
CA ASP A 224 -30.87 -2.04 -14.62
C ASP A 224 -30.59 -2.89 -15.89
N GLY A 225 -31.65 -3.38 -16.53
CA GLY A 225 -31.57 -4.15 -17.77
C GLY A 225 -30.96 -3.39 -18.95
N ASN A 226 -31.03 -2.05 -18.95
CA ASN A 226 -30.46 -1.19 -19.99
C ASN A 226 -28.99 -0.87 -19.71
N GLY A 227 -28.50 -1.12 -18.49
CA GLY A 227 -27.15 -0.79 -18.05
C GLY A 227 -26.98 0.55 -17.37
N VAL A 228 -28.08 1.17 -16.94
CA VAL A 228 -28.03 2.37 -16.11
C VAL A 228 -27.67 1.96 -14.68
N LEU A 229 -26.72 2.67 -14.07
CA LEU A 229 -26.33 2.44 -12.68
C LEU A 229 -27.50 2.78 -11.75
N LEU A 230 -27.96 1.78 -11.00
CA LEU A 230 -29.02 1.92 -10.00
C LEU A 230 -28.47 2.22 -8.61
N LYS A 231 -27.39 1.55 -8.22
CA LYS A 231 -26.88 1.64 -6.84
C LYS A 231 -25.37 1.52 -6.80
N LYS A 232 -24.78 2.26 -5.86
CA LYS A 232 -23.39 2.15 -5.44
C LYS A 232 -23.35 2.03 -3.92
N ILE A 233 -22.81 0.92 -3.39
CA ILE A 233 -22.75 0.66 -1.95
C ILE A 233 -21.30 0.51 -1.53
N LYS A 234 -20.88 1.19 -0.44
CA LYS A 234 -19.62 0.90 0.24
C LYS A 234 -19.87 -0.15 1.32
N VAL A 235 -19.13 -1.24 1.25
CA VAL A 235 -19.15 -2.34 2.21
C VAL A 235 -17.78 -2.39 2.87
N ALA A 236 -17.70 -2.24 4.19
CA ALA A 236 -16.45 -2.48 4.91
C ALA A 236 -16.13 -3.98 4.85
N LEU A 237 -14.85 -4.32 4.66
CA LEU A 237 -14.36 -5.69 4.58
C LEU A 237 -13.54 -6.06 5.81
#